data_AF-A0A6P6QD36-F1
#
_entry.id   AF-A0A6P6QD36-F1
#
_cell.length_a   1.000
_cell.length_b   1.000
_cell.length_c   1.000
_cell.angle_alpha   90.00
_cell.angle_beta   90.00
_cell.angle_gamma   90.00
#
_symmetry.space_group_name_H-M   'P 1'
#
loop_
_entity.id
_entity.type
_entity.pdbx_description
1 polymer ?
#
loop_
_entity_poly.entity_id
_entity_poly.type
_entity_poly.pdbx_seq_one_letter_code
_entity_poly.pdbx_strand_id
1 'polypeptide(L)'
;MDQSQESGNMEEVRICDPSILPQCLDQTDVAYSDSDVPSENHCVNEDHRTPSDPEGLLESADPTSVEICQQQELLRDMLKLQTDEDRSLCAGASETDSGKASEDSALADSVHDDSGEFVVTMLAQGKMEEQGIGMEGALSSLSETGTPPGPPSHRNEDVTAESWRQHRKHVFVLSEAGKPIYSRYGSEEALSSTMGVMMALVSFVQSGDNIIRSVYSDEHTVVFMQRGPLVLVSVSSSRQSEQQLRNELLYVYNQIVSMLTQASITRIFEHKKNYDLRRLLAGSEKILDGLLNLVDSDPSLLLSAVHCLPLASSLRDSLSQILQKAITPNLVFSILIAKNQLLTIVQEKMVIDDARLEPADLHLLLNLIGASSAFQAGEIWTPICLPSFNPDCYFYAYISYLDPPECTVCLVLLSTDKEAFYSVAECKRRIEEAMQTQNALSSIAKAHSYSVSQVGVSDLRHFMYKPFDVPDNHRQLTQFTSPEMEAPYNSEEEQMRLLDLYRDMHGRIHSTSRPLKLIYHVAERETLLAWVTSKFELYTCFSPLVTKTSAINAITKLLRWIKKEEDRLFIRYPPKYSTTPNPSKSSKGDAH
;
A
#
# COMPACT_ATOMS: atom_id res chain seq x y z
N MET A 1 34.86 -43.64 45.21
CA MET A 1 33.61 -43.31 44.51
C MET A 1 33.90 -42.06 43.71
N ASP A 2 34.25 -42.29 42.44
CA ASP A 2 34.13 -41.46 41.23
C ASP A 2 34.47 -39.95 41.36
N GLN A 3 35.62 -39.43 40.86
CA GLN A 3 35.98 -39.20 39.44
C GLN A 3 34.78 -38.69 38.62
N SER A 4 34.77 -37.54 37.97
CA SER A 4 35.85 -36.81 37.29
C SER A 4 35.37 -35.39 36.96
N GLN A 5 36.30 -34.44 36.95
CA GLN A 5 36.15 -33.12 36.34
C GLN A 5 35.90 -33.27 34.84
N GLU A 6 34.86 -32.63 34.31
CA GLU A 6 34.79 -32.27 32.90
C GLU A 6 34.47 -30.78 32.77
N SER A 7 35.48 -30.08 32.25
CA SER A 7 35.50 -28.71 31.77
C SER A 7 34.59 -28.55 30.56
N GLY A 8 33.52 -27.77 30.69
CA GLY A 8 32.73 -27.27 29.56
C GLY A 8 33.29 -25.94 29.07
N ASN A 9 33.85 -25.95 27.85
CA ASN A 9 34.28 -24.76 27.10
C ASN A 9 33.14 -23.76 26.97
N MET A 10 33.36 -22.54 27.44
CA MET A 10 32.54 -21.38 27.15
C MET A 10 33.08 -20.77 25.85
N GLU A 11 32.39 -21.01 24.72
CA GLU A 11 32.73 -20.34 23.46
C GLU A 11 32.41 -18.84 23.59
N GLU A 12 33.46 -18.03 23.63
CA GLU A 12 33.39 -16.59 23.40
C GLU A 12 32.81 -16.32 22.01
N VAL A 13 31.66 -15.67 21.96
CA VAL A 13 31.12 -15.06 20.75
C VAL A 13 32.07 -13.92 20.35
N ARG A 14 32.90 -14.18 19.33
CA ARG A 14 33.75 -13.15 18.71
C ARG A 14 32.88 -12.17 17.94
N ILE A 15 32.86 -10.92 18.38
CA ILE A 15 32.38 -9.78 17.61
C ILE A 15 33.30 -9.64 16.40
N CYS A 16 32.76 -9.80 15.18
CA CYS A 16 33.51 -9.59 13.95
C CYS A 16 33.75 -8.09 13.74
N ASP A 17 35.02 -7.70 13.74
CA ASP A 17 35.52 -6.39 13.34
C ASP A 17 35.36 -6.23 11.80
N PRO A 18 34.69 -5.18 11.30
CA PRO A 18 34.43 -5.01 9.86
C PRO A 18 35.65 -4.57 9.02
N SER A 19 36.87 -4.74 9.53
CA SER A 19 38.10 -4.17 8.95
C SER A 19 39.01 -5.17 8.21
N ILE A 20 38.62 -6.43 8.02
CA ILE A 20 39.49 -7.45 7.38
C ILE A 20 38.74 -8.20 6.27
N LEU A 21 38.89 -7.73 5.03
CA LEU A 21 38.57 -8.48 3.82
C LEU A 21 39.82 -9.24 3.33
N PRO A 22 39.73 -10.53 2.96
CA PRO A 22 40.82 -11.21 2.26
C PRO A 22 40.93 -10.66 0.82
N GLN A 23 42.11 -10.16 0.48
CA GLN A 23 42.50 -9.84 -0.90
C GLN A 23 42.57 -11.14 -1.72
N CYS A 24 41.76 -11.26 -2.77
CA CYS A 24 41.99 -12.25 -3.82
C CYS A 24 43.24 -11.86 -4.61
N LEU A 25 44.27 -12.69 -4.52
CA LEU A 25 45.50 -12.60 -5.30
C LEU A 25 45.28 -13.17 -6.70
N ASP A 26 45.50 -12.33 -7.71
CA ASP A 26 45.79 -12.72 -9.08
C ASP A 26 47.11 -13.51 -9.12
N GLN A 27 47.06 -14.78 -9.56
CA GLN A 27 48.22 -15.48 -10.08
C GLN A 27 47.80 -16.44 -11.20
N THR A 28 48.00 -16.02 -12.45
CA THR A 28 48.23 -16.93 -13.57
C THR A 28 49.49 -16.47 -14.30
N ASP A 29 50.59 -17.18 -14.06
CA ASP A 29 51.76 -17.21 -14.93
C ASP A 29 52.49 -18.54 -14.73
N VAL A 30 52.33 -19.47 -15.68
CA VAL A 30 53.29 -20.55 -15.96
C VAL A 30 53.34 -20.75 -17.47
N ALA A 31 54.55 -20.67 -18.01
CA ALA A 31 54.86 -20.65 -19.42
C ALA A 31 55.33 -22.01 -19.97
N TYR A 32 55.18 -22.15 -21.31
CA TYR A 32 55.85 -23.01 -22.31
C TYR A 32 55.64 -24.53 -22.35
N SER A 33 55.06 -24.99 -23.48
CA SER A 33 55.78 -25.76 -24.53
C SER A 33 54.95 -25.95 -25.82
N ASP A 34 55.55 -25.54 -26.96
CA ASP A 34 55.45 -25.98 -28.37
C ASP A 34 54.20 -26.68 -28.93
N SER A 35 53.60 -26.13 -30.00
CA SER A 35 53.96 -26.42 -31.42
C SER A 35 52.84 -26.04 -32.40
N ASP A 36 53.25 -25.46 -33.53
CA ASP A 36 52.64 -25.45 -34.86
C ASP A 36 51.64 -24.34 -35.31
N VAL A 37 52.16 -23.61 -36.30
CA VAL A 37 51.64 -22.56 -37.21
C VAL A 37 51.20 -23.26 -38.51
N PRO A 38 50.14 -22.82 -39.26
CA PRO A 38 50.25 -21.75 -40.27
C PRO A 38 49.11 -20.73 -40.18
N SER A 39 49.40 -19.42 -40.16
CA SER A 39 49.66 -18.54 -41.31
C SER A 39 48.45 -18.38 -42.23
N GLU A 40 47.79 -17.21 -42.18
CA GLU A 40 47.59 -16.38 -43.37
C GLU A 40 47.25 -14.93 -43.01
N ASN A 41 47.92 -14.03 -43.74
CA ASN A 41 47.97 -12.59 -43.60
C ASN A 41 46.76 -11.94 -44.28
N HIS A 42 46.28 -10.80 -43.76
CA HIS A 42 46.34 -9.54 -44.49
C HIS A 42 45.92 -8.33 -43.63
N CYS A 43 46.89 -7.45 -43.38
CA CYS A 43 46.67 -6.04 -43.03
C CYS A 43 46.16 -5.27 -44.25
N VAL A 44 45.35 -4.21 -44.04
CA VAL A 44 45.59 -2.84 -44.54
C VAL A 44 44.86 -1.83 -43.64
N ASN A 45 45.62 -0.90 -43.06
CA ASN A 45 45.19 0.42 -42.57
C ASN A 45 45.50 1.46 -43.66
N GLU A 46 44.75 2.57 -43.67
CA GLU A 46 45.05 3.93 -44.20
C GLU A 46 43.77 4.53 -44.83
N ASP A 47 43.49 5.83 -44.85
CA ASP A 47 43.76 6.97 -43.99
C ASP A 47 42.86 8.13 -44.50
N HIS A 48 42.52 9.08 -43.63
CA HIS A 48 42.10 10.47 -43.88
C HIS A 48 41.04 10.87 -44.95
N ARG A 49 39.98 11.57 -44.50
CA ARG A 49 39.59 12.96 -44.91
C ARG A 49 38.25 13.41 -44.30
N THR A 50 38.27 14.48 -43.50
CA THR A 50 37.19 15.48 -43.35
C THR A 50 37.36 16.55 -44.44
N PRO A 51 36.40 17.48 -44.78
CA PRO A 51 35.39 18.12 -43.89
C PRO A 51 34.01 18.45 -44.51
N SER A 52 33.01 18.72 -43.66
CA SER A 52 32.09 19.89 -43.75
C SER A 52 30.85 19.70 -42.87
N ASP A 53 30.76 20.45 -41.76
CA ASP A 53 29.48 20.82 -41.12
C ASP A 53 28.90 22.07 -41.83
N PRO A 54 27.59 22.32 -41.70
CA PRO A 54 27.20 23.33 -40.72
C PRO A 54 25.94 23.03 -39.88
N GLU A 55 26.09 23.37 -38.60
CA GLU A 55 25.15 24.07 -37.70
C GLU A 55 23.92 23.36 -37.12
N GLY A 56 23.88 23.33 -35.77
CA GLY A 56 22.62 23.24 -35.03
C GLY A 56 22.70 22.82 -33.55
N LEU A 57 23.32 23.66 -32.70
CA LEU A 57 22.97 23.92 -31.28
C LEU A 57 22.81 22.74 -30.30
N LEU A 58 23.70 22.65 -29.30
CA LEU A 58 23.38 22.25 -27.91
C LEU A 58 24.54 22.64 -26.98
N GLU A 59 24.34 23.70 -26.18
CA GLU A 59 25.15 23.97 -24.99
C GLU A 59 24.77 22.95 -23.89
N SER A 60 25.74 22.16 -23.47
CA SER A 60 25.67 21.32 -22.28
C SER A 60 26.12 22.11 -21.05
N ALA A 61 25.20 22.38 -20.13
CA ALA A 61 25.52 22.72 -18.75
C ALA A 61 25.27 21.48 -17.88
N ASP A 62 26.31 21.07 -17.16
CA ASP A 62 26.39 19.91 -16.28
C ASP A 62 25.81 20.27 -14.89
N PRO A 63 24.76 19.59 -14.36
CA PRO A 63 24.29 19.80 -13.00
C PRO A 63 24.38 18.51 -12.18
N THR A 64 25.51 17.82 -12.19
CA THR A 64 25.67 16.56 -11.42
C THR A 64 26.27 16.75 -10.01
N SER A 65 26.67 17.96 -9.64
CA SER A 65 27.30 18.25 -8.34
C SER A 65 26.41 18.97 -7.33
N VAL A 66 25.32 19.62 -7.77
CA VAL A 66 24.43 20.40 -6.89
C VAL A 66 23.29 19.55 -6.30
N GLU A 67 22.82 18.53 -7.03
CA GLU A 67 21.70 17.67 -6.60
C GLU A 67 22.10 16.63 -5.53
N ILE A 68 23.38 16.22 -5.49
CA ILE A 68 23.89 15.30 -4.47
C ILE A 68 23.96 15.99 -3.10
N CYS A 69 24.21 17.30 -3.07
CA CYS A 69 24.24 18.07 -1.82
C CYS A 69 22.83 18.28 -1.22
N GLN A 70 21.82 18.50 -2.08
CA GLN A 70 20.44 18.74 -1.63
C GLN A 70 19.74 17.49 -1.10
N GLN A 71 20.03 16.30 -1.65
CA GLN A 71 19.49 15.04 -1.13
C GLN A 71 20.12 14.63 0.22
N GLN A 72 21.36 15.05 0.49
CA GLN A 72 22.05 14.79 1.75
C GLN A 72 21.65 15.78 2.86
N GLU A 73 21.21 16.99 2.51
CA GLU A 73 20.58 17.96 3.44
C GLU A 73 19.15 17.55 3.82
N LEU A 74 18.31 17.10 2.88
CA LEU A 74 16.95 16.61 3.17
C LEU A 74 16.94 15.39 4.11
N LEU A 75 17.88 14.47 3.96
CA LEU A 75 18.06 13.34 4.89
C LEU A 75 18.59 13.77 6.27
N ARG A 76 19.37 14.86 6.34
CA ARG A 76 19.84 15.44 7.62
C ARG A 76 18.75 16.21 8.34
N ASP A 77 17.86 16.89 7.62
CA ASP A 77 16.74 17.63 8.20
C ASP A 77 15.65 16.67 8.69
N MET A 78 15.42 15.54 8.00
CA MET A 78 14.58 14.44 8.50
C MET A 78 15.10 13.78 9.80
N LEU A 79 16.43 13.78 10.01
CA LEU A 79 17.06 13.26 11.23
C LEU A 79 17.17 14.30 12.36
N LYS A 80 16.95 15.60 12.08
CA LYS A 80 16.96 16.68 13.08
C LYS A 80 15.57 17.00 13.66
N LEU A 81 14.49 16.63 12.98
CA LEU A 81 13.10 16.79 13.44
C LEU A 81 12.66 15.80 14.54
N GLN A 82 13.58 15.01 15.10
CA GLN A 82 13.32 14.11 16.24
C GLN A 82 13.87 14.62 17.59
N THR A 83 14.35 15.86 17.64
CA THR A 83 14.73 16.52 18.89
C THR A 83 14.36 17.99 18.79
N ASP A 84 13.58 18.48 19.76
CA ASP A 84 12.98 19.81 19.88
C ASP A 84 11.69 20.04 19.07
N GLU A 85 10.53 19.84 19.72
CA GLU A 85 9.48 20.86 19.79
C GLU A 85 8.66 20.67 21.08
N ASP A 86 9.14 21.30 22.14
CA ASP A 86 8.35 21.62 23.34
C ASP A 86 8.20 23.16 23.34
N ARG A 87 7.13 23.69 22.73
CA ARG A 87 6.57 25.04 23.04
C ARG A 87 5.25 25.33 22.34
N SER A 88 4.20 25.13 23.12
CA SER A 88 2.83 25.64 22.97
C SER A 88 2.76 27.16 22.74
N LEU A 89 1.92 27.56 21.78
CA LEU A 89 1.29 28.89 21.73
C LEU A 89 -0.16 28.79 21.22
N CYS A 90 -1.12 28.75 22.15
CA CYS A 90 -2.52 29.10 21.90
C CYS A 90 -2.87 30.37 22.68
N ALA A 91 -3.17 31.46 21.97
CA ALA A 91 -4.01 32.57 22.45
C ALA A 91 -5.47 32.18 22.16
N GLY A 92 -6.50 32.43 22.95
CA GLY A 92 -6.70 33.28 24.11
C GLY A 92 -8.15 33.75 24.03
N ALA A 93 -9.02 33.26 24.92
CA ALA A 93 -10.34 33.84 25.16
C ALA A 93 -10.65 33.70 26.65
N SER A 94 -10.71 34.85 27.31
CA SER A 94 -11.00 35.06 28.72
C SER A 94 -12.48 34.85 29.03
N GLU A 95 -12.80 34.32 30.21
CA GLU A 95 -13.83 34.88 31.09
C GLU A 95 -13.64 34.41 32.55
N THR A 96 -14.12 35.25 33.46
CA THR A 96 -13.69 35.45 34.84
C THR A 96 -14.51 34.69 35.89
N ASP A 97 -13.80 34.08 36.84
CA ASP A 97 -13.97 34.00 38.30
C ASP A 97 -15.38 34.03 38.97
N SER A 98 -15.71 33.00 39.77
CA SER A 98 -15.84 33.13 41.24
C SER A 98 -16.32 31.84 41.96
N GLY A 99 -15.50 31.36 42.90
CA GLY A 99 -15.94 31.14 44.29
C GLY A 99 -16.47 29.78 44.80
N LYS A 100 -15.54 29.01 45.41
CA LYS A 100 -15.62 28.24 46.69
C LYS A 100 -16.35 26.87 46.82
N ALA A 101 -15.50 25.85 46.99
CA ALA A 101 -15.37 24.89 48.12
C ALA A 101 -16.55 23.97 48.55
N SER A 102 -16.38 22.65 48.36
CA SER A 102 -16.02 21.66 49.40
C SER A 102 -16.48 20.23 49.07
N GLU A 103 -15.51 19.31 49.17
CA GLU A 103 -15.55 17.89 49.60
C GLU A 103 -16.49 16.83 48.96
N ASP A 104 -15.79 15.78 48.51
CA ASP A 104 -16.06 14.35 48.58
C ASP A 104 -17.05 13.64 47.65
N SER A 105 -16.46 12.58 47.06
CA SER A 105 -17.04 11.31 46.59
C SER A 105 -17.46 11.17 45.12
N ALA A 106 -16.90 10.10 44.52
CA ALA A 106 -17.31 9.40 43.30
C ALA A 106 -17.15 10.13 41.95
N LEU A 107 -15.95 10.01 41.36
CA LEU A 107 -15.78 10.13 39.91
C LEU A 107 -15.71 8.74 39.29
N ALA A 108 -16.85 8.33 38.76
CA ALA A 108 -16.99 7.21 37.84
C ALA A 108 -16.41 7.56 36.46
N ASP A 109 -15.96 6.51 35.77
CA ASP A 109 -15.47 6.47 34.39
C ASP A 109 -16.27 7.37 33.43
N SER A 110 -15.56 8.21 32.67
CA SER A 110 -16.04 8.77 31.41
C SER A 110 -14.87 9.00 30.45
N VAL A 111 -14.27 7.91 29.98
CA VAL A 111 -13.48 7.93 28.75
C VAL A 111 -14.44 7.62 27.59
N HIS A 112 -15.27 8.60 27.22
CA HIS A 112 -16.03 8.55 25.96
C HIS A 112 -15.18 9.18 24.85
N ASP A 113 -14.44 8.34 24.15
CA ASP A 113 -14.10 8.53 22.74
C ASP A 113 -14.71 7.33 21.99
N ASP A 114 -16.02 7.41 21.78
CA ASP A 114 -16.92 6.34 21.29
C ASP A 114 -16.71 6.02 19.80
N SER A 115 -15.84 6.78 19.11
CA SER A 115 -15.71 6.80 17.66
C SER A 115 -15.08 5.51 17.11
N GLY A 116 -14.04 4.99 17.76
CA GLY A 116 -13.34 3.76 17.32
C GLY A 116 -14.09 2.47 17.66
N GLU A 117 -14.77 2.44 18.81
CA GLU A 117 -15.62 1.32 19.21
C GLU A 117 -16.83 1.19 18.25
N PHE A 118 -17.35 2.32 17.75
CA PHE A 118 -18.42 2.34 16.76
C PHE A 118 -18.04 1.68 15.43
N VAL A 119 -16.87 1.99 14.83
CA VAL A 119 -16.42 1.36 13.55
C VAL A 119 -16.44 -0.15 13.68
N VAL A 120 -15.82 -0.64 14.75
CA VAL A 120 -15.63 -2.07 15.00
C VAL A 120 -16.96 -2.75 15.35
N THR A 121 -17.84 -2.08 16.08
CA THR A 121 -19.20 -2.58 16.39
C THR A 121 -20.07 -2.67 15.13
N MET A 122 -19.99 -1.68 14.23
CA MET A 122 -20.63 -1.68 12.91
C MET A 122 -20.19 -2.88 12.08
N LEU A 123 -18.88 -3.16 12.06
CA LEU A 123 -18.31 -4.32 11.36
C LEU A 123 -18.71 -5.66 12.01
N ALA A 124 -18.90 -5.67 13.34
CA ALA A 124 -19.37 -6.84 14.07
C ALA A 124 -20.87 -7.14 13.81
N GLN A 125 -21.71 -6.13 13.53
CA GLN A 125 -23.13 -6.35 13.18
C GLN A 125 -23.30 -7.14 11.87
N GLY A 126 -22.37 -7.02 10.92
CA GLY A 126 -22.35 -7.87 9.71
C GLY A 126 -22.25 -9.38 10.00
N LYS A 127 -21.73 -9.78 11.17
CA LYS A 127 -21.75 -11.20 11.61
C LYS A 127 -23.13 -11.68 12.04
N MET A 128 -24.02 -10.80 12.53
CA MET A 128 -25.35 -11.22 12.99
C MET A 128 -26.30 -11.48 11.82
N GLU A 129 -26.12 -10.80 10.69
CA GLU A 129 -26.89 -11.08 9.46
C GLU A 129 -26.39 -12.33 8.71
N GLU A 130 -25.10 -12.68 8.82
CA GLU A 130 -24.54 -13.96 8.33
C GLU A 130 -25.02 -15.18 9.15
N GLN A 131 -25.57 -14.98 10.34
CA GLN A 131 -26.11 -16.02 11.22
C GLN A 131 -27.60 -15.74 11.52
N GLY A 132 -28.43 -15.69 10.47
CA GLY A 132 -29.85 -15.39 10.61
C GLY A 132 -30.58 -16.30 11.60
N ILE A 133 -31.00 -15.75 12.74
CA ILE A 133 -32.16 -16.23 13.52
C ILE A 133 -33.35 -15.37 13.07
N GLY A 134 -34.05 -15.84 12.03
CA GLY A 134 -35.34 -15.30 11.62
C GLY A 134 -36.45 -15.80 12.53
N MET A 135 -37.24 -14.87 13.05
CA MET A 135 -38.42 -15.10 13.89
C MET A 135 -39.41 -16.09 13.25
N GLU A 136 -39.88 -17.04 14.05
CA GLU A 136 -40.77 -18.16 13.67
C GLU A 136 -42.06 -17.73 12.94
N GLY A 137 -42.35 -18.44 11.85
CA GLY A 137 -43.66 -18.51 11.20
C GLY A 137 -43.78 -19.84 10.44
N ALA A 138 -44.58 -20.76 10.97
CA ALA A 138 -44.68 -22.15 10.57
C ALA A 138 -44.99 -22.42 9.08
N LEU A 139 -44.24 -23.32 8.43
CA LEU A 139 -44.77 -24.44 7.62
C LEU A 139 -43.68 -25.45 7.18
N SER A 140 -43.88 -26.71 7.56
CA SER A 140 -43.68 -27.96 6.80
C SER A 140 -42.33 -28.32 6.13
N SER A 141 -41.65 -29.25 6.80
CA SER A 141 -40.65 -30.25 6.34
C SER A 141 -40.55 -30.56 4.84
N LEU A 142 -39.40 -30.25 4.20
CA LEU A 142 -38.81 -31.02 3.10
C LEU A 142 -37.28 -30.79 2.98
N SER A 143 -36.50 -31.86 3.20
CA SER A 143 -35.15 -32.17 2.69
C SER A 143 -34.10 -31.05 2.59
N GLU A 144 -33.21 -30.98 3.58
CA GLU A 144 -31.90 -30.34 3.48
C GLU A 144 -31.00 -31.11 2.49
N THR A 145 -30.64 -30.47 1.39
CA THR A 145 -29.45 -30.84 0.60
C THR A 145 -28.39 -29.79 0.90
N GLY A 146 -27.27 -30.26 1.46
CA GLY A 146 -26.27 -29.41 2.11
C GLY A 146 -25.59 -28.42 1.17
N THR A 147 -25.63 -27.16 1.56
CA THR A 147 -24.68 -26.14 1.12
C THR A 147 -23.31 -26.49 1.74
N PRO A 148 -22.20 -26.50 0.98
CA PRO A 148 -20.89 -26.80 1.55
C PRO A 148 -20.51 -25.74 2.59
N PRO A 149 -19.88 -26.13 3.72
CA PRO A 149 -19.35 -25.18 4.69
C PRO A 149 -18.29 -24.31 4.00
N GLY A 150 -18.33 -23.00 4.26
CA GLY A 150 -17.28 -22.07 3.83
C GLY A 150 -15.90 -22.50 4.32
N PRO A 151 -14.82 -21.94 3.75
CA PRO A 151 -13.46 -22.33 4.12
C PRO A 151 -13.26 -22.22 5.64
N PRO A 152 -12.60 -23.20 6.27
CA PRO A 152 -12.37 -23.20 7.70
C PRO A 152 -11.58 -21.95 8.11
N SER A 153 -12.01 -21.29 9.18
CA SER A 153 -11.31 -20.13 9.73
C SER A 153 -9.90 -20.54 10.16
N HIS A 154 -8.88 -19.95 9.53
CA HIS A 154 -7.47 -20.18 9.85
C HIS A 154 -7.11 -19.84 11.31
N ARG A 155 -7.98 -19.13 12.04
CA ARG A 155 -7.77 -18.80 13.46
C ARG A 155 -7.89 -20.01 14.39
N ASN A 156 -8.58 -21.07 13.95
CA ASN A 156 -8.72 -22.31 14.71
C ASN A 156 -7.66 -23.35 14.31
N GLU A 157 -6.67 -22.96 13.51
CA GLU A 157 -5.59 -23.86 13.12
C GLU A 157 -4.72 -24.23 14.32
N ASP A 158 -4.32 -25.50 14.38
CA ASP A 158 -3.38 -25.98 15.40
C ASP A 158 -1.99 -25.40 15.14
N VAL A 159 -1.58 -24.46 15.97
CA VAL A 159 -0.28 -23.76 15.87
C VAL A 159 0.93 -24.68 16.07
N THR A 160 0.71 -25.90 16.57
CA THR A 160 1.75 -26.91 16.72
C THR A 160 1.89 -27.79 15.48
N ALA A 161 0.89 -27.80 14.61
CA ALA A 161 0.85 -28.63 13.42
C ALA A 161 1.83 -28.15 12.34
N GLU A 162 2.26 -29.11 11.51
CA GLU A 162 3.14 -28.83 10.38
C GLU A 162 2.47 -27.95 9.31
N SER A 163 1.15 -28.08 9.12
CA SER A 163 0.40 -27.24 8.17
C SER A 163 0.52 -25.75 8.49
N TRP A 164 0.48 -25.40 9.77
CA TRP A 164 0.60 -24.02 10.22
C TRP A 164 2.01 -23.49 9.93
N ARG A 165 3.05 -24.30 10.19
CA ARG A 165 4.46 -23.93 9.94
C ARG A 165 4.77 -23.77 8.44
N GLN A 166 4.01 -24.45 7.58
CA GLN A 166 4.19 -24.41 6.13
C GLN A 166 3.59 -23.16 5.47
N HIS A 167 2.85 -22.33 6.21
CA HIS A 167 2.41 -21.05 5.68
C HIS A 167 3.61 -20.19 5.24
N ARG A 168 3.55 -19.66 4.03
CA ARG A 168 4.66 -18.90 3.42
C ARG A 168 5.01 -17.62 4.18
N LYS A 169 4.06 -17.07 4.94
CA LYS A 169 4.20 -15.81 5.64
C LYS A 169 3.25 -15.69 6.82
N HIS A 170 3.81 -15.58 8.03
CA HIS A 170 3.08 -15.20 9.22
C HIS A 170 3.25 -13.72 9.52
N VAL A 171 2.20 -13.09 10.05
CA VAL A 171 2.24 -11.73 10.56
C VAL A 171 1.64 -11.73 11.97
N PHE A 172 2.34 -11.05 12.88
CA PHE A 172 1.98 -10.91 14.28
C PHE A 172 1.97 -9.43 14.67
N VAL A 173 0.99 -9.04 15.47
CA VAL A 173 0.94 -7.74 16.13
C VAL A 173 0.81 -7.95 17.62
N LEU A 174 1.61 -7.24 18.40
CA LEU A 174 1.65 -7.33 19.85
C LEU A 174 1.99 -5.96 20.45
N SER A 175 1.60 -5.73 21.69
CA SER A 175 1.98 -4.50 22.41
C SER A 175 3.41 -4.57 22.94
N GLU A 176 3.98 -3.43 23.33
CA GLU A 176 5.27 -3.38 24.05
C GLU A 176 5.27 -4.17 25.36
N ALA A 177 4.10 -4.45 25.95
CA ALA A 177 3.96 -5.32 27.10
C ALA A 177 3.96 -6.83 26.74
N GLY A 178 4.11 -7.17 25.45
CA GLY A 178 4.06 -8.52 24.92
C GLY A 178 2.67 -9.13 24.85
N LYS A 179 1.61 -8.31 24.92
CA LYS A 179 0.25 -8.81 24.75
C LYS A 179 -0.06 -9.03 23.28
N PRO A 180 -0.54 -10.23 22.88
CA PRO A 180 -1.02 -10.47 21.54
C PRO A 180 -2.15 -9.51 21.14
N ILE A 181 -2.11 -9.00 19.91
CA ILE A 181 -3.14 -8.13 19.33
C ILE A 181 -3.75 -8.77 18.08
N TYR A 182 -2.92 -9.35 17.21
CA TYR A 182 -3.38 -10.03 15.99
C TYR A 182 -2.40 -11.11 15.55
N SER A 183 -2.92 -12.19 14.98
CA SER A 183 -2.15 -13.20 14.24
C SER A 183 -2.88 -13.61 12.96
N ARG A 184 -2.17 -13.64 11.83
CA ARG A 184 -2.74 -14.05 10.53
C ARG A 184 -3.29 -15.48 10.53
N TYR A 185 -2.58 -16.38 11.20
CA TYR A 185 -2.91 -17.81 11.27
C TYR A 185 -2.80 -18.28 12.72
N GLY A 186 -3.76 -19.08 13.18
CA GLY A 186 -3.89 -19.48 14.58
C GLY A 186 -4.46 -18.36 15.47
N SER A 187 -4.82 -18.70 16.71
CA SER A 187 -5.37 -17.75 17.67
C SER A 187 -4.29 -17.02 18.46
N GLU A 188 -4.58 -15.78 18.81
CA GLU A 188 -3.69 -14.91 19.58
C GLU A 188 -3.39 -15.51 20.97
N GLU A 189 -4.35 -16.20 21.59
CA GLU A 189 -4.16 -16.90 22.85
C GLU A 189 -3.15 -18.04 22.74
N ALA A 190 -3.25 -18.86 21.68
CA ALA A 190 -2.35 -19.99 21.46
C ALA A 190 -0.91 -19.54 21.16
N LEU A 191 -0.76 -18.37 20.55
CA LEU A 191 0.53 -17.80 20.14
C LEU A 191 1.15 -16.86 21.17
N SER A 192 0.55 -16.72 22.35
CA SER A 192 1.02 -15.83 23.42
C SER A 192 2.47 -16.10 23.85
N SER A 193 2.88 -17.37 23.95
CA SER A 193 4.27 -17.74 24.27
C SER A 193 5.24 -17.34 23.16
N THR A 194 4.89 -17.59 21.90
CA THR A 194 5.68 -17.21 20.73
C THR A 194 5.88 -15.70 20.64
N MET A 195 4.81 -14.92 20.85
CA MET A 195 4.86 -13.46 20.89
C MET A 195 5.67 -12.94 22.09
N GLY A 196 5.60 -13.62 23.24
CA GLY A 196 6.47 -13.33 24.39
C GLY A 196 7.96 -13.49 24.07
N VAL A 197 8.34 -14.53 23.30
CA VAL A 197 9.71 -14.72 22.83
C VAL A 197 10.12 -13.61 21.84
N MET A 198 9.24 -13.21 20.93
CA MET A 198 9.50 -12.08 20.01
C MET A 198 9.77 -10.79 20.78
N MET A 199 8.99 -10.47 21.81
CA MET A 199 9.25 -9.30 22.66
C MET A 199 10.55 -9.43 23.46
N ALA A 200 10.90 -10.63 23.93
CA ALA A 200 12.16 -10.83 24.63
C ALA A 200 13.35 -10.51 23.72
N LEU A 201 13.30 -10.88 22.44
CA LEU A 201 14.32 -10.52 21.45
C LEU A 201 14.40 -9.00 21.24
N VAL A 202 13.25 -8.34 21.05
CA VAL A 202 13.18 -6.88 20.91
C VAL A 202 13.79 -6.20 22.14
N SER A 203 13.38 -6.59 23.34
CA SER A 203 13.83 -6.01 24.61
C SER A 203 15.33 -6.25 24.85
N PHE A 204 15.84 -7.43 24.48
CA PHE A 204 17.26 -7.75 24.62
C PHE A 204 18.14 -6.81 23.78
N VAL A 205 17.78 -6.60 22.51
CA VAL A 205 18.54 -5.71 21.62
C VAL A 205 18.42 -4.24 22.06
N GLN A 206 17.24 -3.82 22.50
CA GLN A 206 17.00 -2.47 23.05
C GLN A 206 17.80 -2.19 24.32
N SER A 207 18.07 -3.21 25.15
CA SER A 207 18.92 -3.04 26.34
C SER A 207 20.35 -2.60 26.00
N GLY A 208 20.80 -2.86 24.77
CA GLY A 208 22.07 -2.40 24.22
C GLY A 208 21.95 -1.12 23.39
N ASP A 209 20.90 -0.30 23.56
CA ASP A 209 20.61 0.92 22.81
C ASP A 209 20.59 0.71 21.28
N ASN A 210 20.06 -0.44 20.87
CA ASN A 210 19.93 -0.84 19.47
C ASN A 210 18.50 -1.27 19.16
N ILE A 211 18.14 -1.31 17.87
CA ILE A 211 16.81 -1.71 17.42
C ILE A 211 16.95 -2.93 16.52
N ILE A 212 16.27 -4.02 16.88
CA ILE A 212 16.17 -5.19 16.02
C ILE A 212 15.37 -4.85 14.77
N ARG A 213 15.97 -5.08 13.60
CA ARG A 213 15.33 -4.82 12.30
C ARG A 213 14.87 -6.10 11.63
N SER A 214 15.75 -7.08 11.57
CA SER A 214 15.48 -8.36 10.94
C SER A 214 16.42 -9.45 11.48
N VAL A 215 16.00 -10.70 11.36
CA VAL A 215 16.78 -11.90 11.60
C VAL A 215 16.68 -12.76 10.35
N TYR A 216 17.83 -13.26 9.88
CA TYR A 216 17.90 -14.09 8.68
C TYR A 216 18.25 -15.52 9.05
N SER A 217 17.57 -16.46 8.43
CA SER A 217 17.92 -17.88 8.36
C SER A 217 17.91 -18.31 6.89
N ASP A 218 18.36 -19.52 6.61
CA ASP A 218 18.42 -20.04 5.23
C ASP A 218 17.04 -20.09 4.56
N GLU A 219 15.99 -20.36 5.33
CA GLU A 219 14.61 -20.53 4.82
C GLU A 219 13.68 -19.36 5.13
N HIS A 220 13.96 -18.60 6.20
CA HIS A 220 13.05 -17.57 6.70
C HIS A 220 13.76 -16.24 6.94
N THR A 221 13.08 -15.17 6.57
CA THR A 221 13.39 -13.81 7.00
C THR A 221 12.36 -13.37 8.03
N VAL A 222 12.82 -13.01 9.22
CA VAL A 222 12.00 -12.40 10.26
C VAL A 222 12.24 -10.89 10.23
N VAL A 223 11.20 -10.08 10.11
CA VAL A 223 11.29 -8.61 10.10
C VAL A 223 10.50 -8.07 11.28
N PHE A 224 11.13 -7.16 12.03
CA PHE A 224 10.55 -6.48 13.17
C PHE A 224 10.31 -5.02 12.82
N MET A 225 9.17 -4.48 13.25
CA MET A 225 8.84 -3.06 13.14
C MET A 225 8.14 -2.60 14.42
N GLN A 226 8.73 -1.63 15.11
CA GLN A 226 8.12 -0.98 16.27
C GLN A 226 7.56 0.38 15.84
N ARG A 227 6.30 0.66 16.19
CA ARG A 227 5.60 1.91 15.90
C ARG A 227 4.78 2.31 17.13
N GLY A 228 5.30 3.28 17.90
CA GLY A 228 4.71 3.64 19.18
C GLY A 228 4.59 2.41 20.09
N PRO A 229 3.44 2.19 20.75
CA PRO A 229 3.25 1.08 21.69
C PRO A 229 3.06 -0.29 21.01
N LEU A 230 3.13 -0.36 19.68
CA LEU A 230 2.91 -1.57 18.90
C LEU A 230 4.21 -2.11 18.32
N VAL A 231 4.38 -3.42 18.45
CA VAL A 231 5.40 -4.21 17.77
C VAL A 231 4.70 -5.05 16.72
N LEU A 232 5.24 -5.06 15.52
CA LEU A 232 4.77 -5.86 14.40
C LEU A 232 5.91 -6.75 13.92
N VAL A 233 5.60 -8.01 13.63
CA VAL A 233 6.59 -9.00 13.23
C VAL A 233 6.06 -9.77 12.02
N SER A 234 6.88 -9.87 10.97
CA SER A 234 6.65 -10.75 9.82
C SER A 234 7.66 -11.87 9.85
N VAL A 235 7.21 -13.11 9.65
CA VAL A 235 8.08 -14.29 9.44
C VAL A 235 7.74 -14.84 8.07
N SER A 236 8.66 -14.77 7.12
CA SER A 236 8.37 -15.14 5.74
C SER A 236 9.44 -16.03 5.12
N SER A 237 8.99 -17.04 4.38
CA SER A 237 9.78 -17.87 3.46
C SER A 237 9.58 -17.48 1.99
N SER A 238 8.99 -16.31 1.73
CA SER A 238 8.79 -15.78 0.38
C SER A 238 10.06 -15.16 -0.21
N ARG A 239 10.00 -14.75 -1.49
CA ARG A 239 11.11 -14.07 -2.19
C ARG A 239 11.19 -12.57 -1.92
N GLN A 240 10.54 -12.11 -0.85
CA GLN A 240 10.42 -10.69 -0.56
C GLN A 240 11.68 -10.16 0.12
N SER A 241 12.06 -8.94 -0.23
CA SER A 241 13.13 -8.25 0.49
C SER A 241 12.66 -7.81 1.87
N GLU A 242 13.62 -7.60 2.78
CA GLU A 242 13.35 -7.03 4.10
C GLU A 242 12.50 -5.76 4.02
N GLN A 243 12.83 -4.85 3.09
CA GLN A 243 12.08 -3.61 2.90
C GLN A 243 10.65 -3.83 2.39
N GLN A 244 10.43 -4.82 1.54
CA GLN A 244 9.07 -5.19 1.11
C GLN A 244 8.26 -5.69 2.32
N LEU A 245 8.81 -6.62 3.11
CA LEU A 245 8.14 -7.13 4.31
C LEU A 245 7.89 -6.02 5.35
N ARG A 246 8.83 -5.09 5.54
CA ARG A 246 8.62 -3.92 6.41
C ARG A 246 7.49 -3.03 5.90
N ASN A 247 7.38 -2.81 4.58
CA ASN A 247 6.28 -2.05 4.00
C ASN A 247 4.92 -2.74 4.22
N GLU A 248 4.86 -4.07 4.17
CA GLU A 248 3.64 -4.82 4.51
C GLU A 248 3.25 -4.64 5.97
N LEU A 249 4.22 -4.72 6.89
CA LEU A 249 3.96 -4.42 8.30
C LEU A 249 3.46 -2.99 8.48
N LEU A 250 3.96 -2.03 7.70
CA LEU A 250 3.45 -0.65 7.71
C LEU A 250 1.99 -0.57 7.24
N TYR A 251 1.59 -1.33 6.23
CA TYR A 251 0.17 -1.43 5.83
C TYR A 251 -0.69 -1.99 6.96
N VAL A 252 -0.25 -3.04 7.65
CA VAL A 252 -0.97 -3.62 8.79
C VAL A 252 -1.12 -2.60 9.93
N TYR A 253 -0.03 -1.90 10.28
CA TYR A 253 -0.08 -0.82 11.26
C TYR A 253 -1.06 0.27 10.84
N ASN A 254 -0.97 0.74 9.60
CA ASN A 254 -1.85 1.78 9.08
C ASN A 254 -3.31 1.34 9.04
N GLN A 255 -3.62 0.06 8.79
CA GLN A 255 -5.00 -0.44 8.87
C GLN A 255 -5.54 -0.42 10.30
N ILE A 256 -4.71 -0.67 11.31
CA ILE A 256 -5.10 -0.52 12.71
C ILE A 256 -5.35 0.97 13.02
N VAL A 257 -4.45 1.85 12.58
CA VAL A 257 -4.61 3.30 12.72
C VAL A 257 -5.85 3.81 11.98
N SER A 258 -6.20 3.25 10.81
CA SER A 258 -7.39 3.69 10.07
C SER A 258 -8.69 3.40 10.82
N MET A 259 -8.68 2.44 11.76
CA MET A 259 -9.84 2.08 12.59
C MET A 259 -9.85 2.79 13.95
N LEU A 260 -8.68 3.07 14.54
CA LEU A 260 -8.57 3.61 15.90
C LEU A 260 -7.95 5.01 16.03
N THR A 261 -7.29 5.53 14.99
CA THR A 261 -6.36 6.68 15.02
C THR A 261 -5.09 6.46 15.84
N GLN A 262 -4.02 7.16 15.46
CA GLN A 262 -2.76 7.16 16.19
C GLN A 262 -2.91 7.88 17.54
N ALA A 263 -3.63 9.00 17.56
CA ALA A 263 -3.91 9.76 18.78
C ALA A 263 -4.61 8.90 19.84
N SER A 264 -5.66 8.14 19.48
CA SER A 264 -6.34 7.29 20.46
C SER A 264 -5.47 6.13 20.92
N ILE A 265 -4.70 5.49 20.03
CA ILE A 265 -3.74 4.43 20.41
C ILE A 265 -2.72 4.97 21.43
N THR A 266 -2.07 6.10 21.13
CA THR A 266 -1.09 6.73 22.02
C THR A 266 -1.71 7.05 23.38
N ARG A 267 -2.86 7.74 23.39
CA ARG A 267 -3.57 8.10 24.62
C ARG A 267 -3.93 6.87 25.47
N ILE A 268 -4.40 5.79 24.86
CA ILE A 268 -4.75 4.55 25.57
C ILE A 268 -3.53 3.98 26.30
N PHE A 269 -2.39 3.88 25.62
CA PHE A 269 -1.18 3.27 26.18
C PHE A 269 -0.44 4.19 27.15
N GLU A 270 -0.55 5.51 27.01
CA GLU A 270 -0.07 6.48 28.02
C GLU A 270 -0.83 6.33 29.34
N HIS A 271 -2.16 6.20 29.30
CA HIS A 271 -2.97 6.03 30.50
C HIS A 271 -2.95 4.60 31.06
N LYS A 272 -2.95 3.59 30.19
CA LYS A 272 -3.04 2.16 30.55
C LYS A 272 -2.07 1.35 29.69
N LYS A 273 -0.79 1.35 30.06
CA LYS A 273 0.29 0.58 29.38
C LYS A 273 -0.03 -0.90 29.14
N ASN A 274 -0.79 -1.51 30.05
CA ASN A 274 -1.20 -2.92 29.97
C ASN A 274 -2.61 -3.11 29.38
N TYR A 275 -3.14 -2.15 28.62
CA TYR A 275 -4.43 -2.31 27.95
C TYR A 275 -4.39 -3.45 26.92
N ASP A 276 -5.51 -4.15 26.75
CA ASP A 276 -5.67 -5.20 25.74
C ASP A 276 -6.37 -4.62 24.51
N LEU A 277 -5.60 -4.22 23.51
CA LEU A 277 -6.10 -3.52 22.32
C LEU A 277 -7.07 -4.38 21.49
N ARG A 278 -7.03 -5.71 21.64
CA ARG A 278 -7.97 -6.64 20.98
C ARG A 278 -9.43 -6.30 21.28
N ARG A 279 -9.69 -5.72 22.45
CA ARG A 279 -11.05 -5.30 22.85
C ARG A 279 -11.63 -4.25 21.91
N LEU A 280 -10.80 -3.35 21.40
CA LEU A 280 -11.22 -2.30 20.45
C LEU A 280 -11.18 -2.77 19.01
N LEU A 281 -10.47 -3.86 18.71
CA LEU A 281 -10.33 -4.42 17.36
C LEU A 281 -11.21 -5.67 17.15
N ALA A 282 -12.02 -6.06 18.13
CA ALA A 282 -12.80 -7.28 18.09
C ALA A 282 -13.83 -7.25 16.94
N GLY A 283 -13.71 -8.15 15.97
CA GLY A 283 -14.55 -8.15 14.77
C GLY A 283 -13.90 -7.53 13.53
N SER A 284 -12.75 -6.87 13.67
CA SER A 284 -11.99 -6.30 12.55
C SER A 284 -11.01 -7.29 11.90
N GLU A 285 -10.96 -8.55 12.32
CA GLU A 285 -9.93 -9.49 11.90
C GLU A 285 -10.02 -9.81 10.41
N LYS A 286 -11.24 -9.90 9.86
CA LYS A 286 -11.48 -10.05 8.41
C LYS A 286 -10.84 -8.93 7.58
N ILE A 287 -10.71 -7.72 8.13
CA ILE A 287 -10.09 -6.58 7.44
C ILE A 287 -8.58 -6.75 7.37
N LEU A 288 -7.94 -7.16 8.47
CA LEU A 288 -6.50 -7.43 8.50
C LEU A 288 -6.14 -8.65 7.65
N ASP A 289 -6.96 -9.70 7.71
CA ASP A 289 -6.83 -10.90 6.86
C ASP A 289 -6.98 -10.52 5.38
N GLY A 290 -8.01 -9.74 5.05
CA GLY A 290 -8.25 -9.21 3.70
C GLY A 290 -7.07 -8.38 3.18
N LEU A 291 -6.51 -7.51 4.02
CA LEU A 291 -5.34 -6.71 3.67
C LEU A 291 -4.13 -7.59 3.35
N LEU A 292 -3.85 -8.59 4.19
CA LEU A 292 -2.71 -9.48 3.97
C LEU A 292 -2.90 -10.39 2.75
N ASN A 293 -4.15 -10.73 2.41
CA ASN A 293 -4.45 -11.41 1.15
C ASN A 293 -4.21 -10.48 -0.05
N LEU A 294 -4.65 -9.21 0.02
CA LEU A 294 -4.38 -8.20 -1.01
C LEU A 294 -2.88 -7.97 -1.19
N VAL A 295 -2.13 -7.85 -0.09
CA VAL A 295 -0.66 -7.76 -0.11
C VAL A 295 -0.03 -8.92 -0.89
N ASP A 296 -0.59 -10.12 -0.77
CA ASP A 296 -0.09 -11.33 -1.41
C ASP A 296 -0.43 -11.41 -2.91
N SER A 297 -1.54 -10.84 -3.37
CA SER A 297 -2.04 -11.00 -4.74
C SER A 297 -2.05 -9.73 -5.59
N ASP A 298 -2.14 -8.53 -5.00
CA ASP A 298 -2.32 -7.27 -5.70
C ASP A 298 -1.00 -6.48 -5.82
N PRO A 299 -0.51 -6.19 -7.04
CA PRO A 299 0.70 -5.40 -7.23
C PRO A 299 0.58 -3.92 -6.80
N SER A 300 -0.64 -3.40 -6.57
CA SER A 300 -0.86 -2.01 -6.15
C SER A 300 -0.09 -1.64 -4.87
N LEU A 301 -0.05 -2.57 -3.91
CA LEU A 301 0.63 -2.39 -2.64
C LEU A 301 2.16 -2.43 -2.81
N LEU A 302 2.66 -3.34 -3.63
CA LEU A 302 4.08 -3.44 -3.98
C LEU A 302 4.58 -2.15 -4.65
N LEU A 303 3.82 -1.65 -5.63
CA LEU A 303 4.16 -0.46 -6.40
C LEU A 303 3.84 0.84 -5.65
N SER A 304 3.14 0.78 -4.51
CA SER A 304 2.60 1.95 -3.80
C SER A 304 1.85 2.88 -4.76
N ALA A 305 0.93 2.30 -5.53
CA ALA A 305 0.22 2.99 -6.60
C ALA A 305 -1.18 2.42 -6.78
N VAL A 306 -2.14 3.28 -7.12
CA VAL A 306 -3.55 2.93 -7.27
C VAL A 306 -3.83 2.39 -8.68
N HIS A 307 -4.67 1.35 -8.77
CA HIS A 307 -5.15 0.85 -10.05
C HIS A 307 -6.42 1.59 -10.49
N CYS A 308 -6.35 2.27 -11.63
CA CYS A 308 -7.52 2.90 -12.25
C CYS A 308 -8.21 1.96 -13.25
N LEU A 309 -9.55 2.00 -13.30
CA LEU A 309 -10.27 1.31 -14.35
C LEU A 309 -10.05 2.07 -15.67
N PRO A 310 -9.63 1.37 -16.75
CA PRO A 310 -9.51 2.00 -18.07
C PRO A 310 -10.87 2.51 -18.58
N LEU A 311 -10.97 3.82 -18.79
CA LEU A 311 -12.21 4.50 -19.21
C LEU A 311 -11.93 5.55 -20.28
N ALA A 312 -12.86 5.72 -21.23
CA ALA A 312 -12.79 6.85 -22.14
C ALA A 312 -12.75 8.18 -21.37
N SER A 313 -11.88 9.11 -21.79
CA SER A 313 -11.72 10.41 -21.12
C SER A 313 -13.03 11.17 -21.00
N SER A 314 -13.85 11.17 -22.05
CA SER A 314 -15.17 11.81 -22.04
C SER A 314 -16.11 11.28 -20.96
N LEU A 315 -16.11 9.97 -20.71
CA LEU A 315 -16.90 9.36 -19.64
C LEU A 315 -16.33 9.75 -18.27
N ARG A 316 -15.01 9.69 -18.09
CA ARG A 316 -14.37 10.09 -16.84
C ARG A 316 -14.59 11.56 -16.51
N ASP A 317 -14.55 12.45 -17.51
CA ASP A 317 -14.83 13.87 -17.37
C ASP A 317 -16.30 14.13 -16.98
N SER A 318 -17.23 13.41 -17.61
CA SER A 318 -18.65 13.44 -17.24
C SER A 318 -18.88 13.03 -15.78
N LEU A 319 -18.30 11.91 -15.35
CA LEU A 319 -18.38 11.44 -13.95
C LEU A 319 -17.79 12.47 -12.98
N SER A 320 -16.63 13.02 -13.32
CA SER A 320 -15.97 14.07 -12.55
C SER A 320 -16.84 15.31 -12.38
N GLN A 321 -17.52 15.74 -13.44
CA GLN A 321 -18.45 16.88 -13.40
C GLN A 321 -19.71 16.61 -12.58
N ILE A 322 -20.21 15.36 -12.57
CA ILE A 322 -21.33 14.98 -11.71
C ILE A 322 -20.95 15.17 -10.25
N LEU A 323 -19.80 14.62 -9.83
CA LEU A 323 -19.31 14.71 -8.46
C LEU A 323 -19.00 16.17 -8.07
N GLN A 324 -18.36 16.97 -8.93
CA GLN A 324 -18.07 18.39 -8.68
C GLN A 324 -19.32 19.26 -8.43
N LYS A 325 -20.48 18.87 -8.97
CA LYS A 325 -21.75 19.61 -8.77
C LYS A 325 -22.48 19.19 -7.50
N ALA A 326 -22.19 18.00 -6.98
CA ALA A 326 -22.85 17.41 -5.83
C ALA A 326 -21.98 17.55 -4.57
N ILE A 327 -21.80 18.80 -4.13
CA ILE A 327 -20.96 19.13 -2.97
C ILE A 327 -21.80 19.66 -1.79
N THR A 328 -21.24 19.60 -0.58
CA THR A 328 -21.77 20.15 0.68
C THR A 328 -20.59 20.69 1.52
N PRO A 329 -20.79 21.62 2.46
CA PRO A 329 -19.75 22.04 3.39
C PRO A 329 -19.11 20.84 4.12
N ASN A 330 -17.82 20.96 4.47
CA ASN A 330 -17.03 19.93 5.17
C ASN A 330 -16.80 18.62 4.40
N LEU A 331 -17.35 18.46 3.19
CA LEU A 331 -16.98 17.37 2.28
C LEU A 331 -15.55 17.61 1.76
N VAL A 332 -14.69 16.61 1.91
CA VAL A 332 -13.28 16.65 1.49
C VAL A 332 -13.04 15.87 0.20
N PHE A 333 -13.58 14.65 0.13
CA PHE A 333 -13.37 13.76 -1.00
C PHE A 333 -14.69 13.18 -1.50
N SER A 334 -14.82 13.06 -2.82
CA SER A 334 -15.82 12.23 -3.48
C SER A 334 -15.11 11.24 -4.39
N ILE A 335 -15.21 9.95 -4.08
CA ILE A 335 -14.45 8.88 -4.72
C ILE A 335 -15.45 7.91 -5.35
N LEU A 336 -15.26 7.62 -6.63
CA LEU A 336 -16.05 6.63 -7.34
C LEU A 336 -15.17 5.44 -7.71
N ILE A 337 -15.60 4.25 -7.30
CA ILE A 337 -14.85 3.01 -7.42
C ILE A 337 -15.71 2.00 -8.18
N ALA A 338 -15.11 1.19 -9.03
CA ALA A 338 -15.77 -0.01 -9.54
C ALA A 338 -14.82 -1.19 -9.63
N LYS A 339 -15.29 -2.38 -9.26
CA LYS A 339 -14.49 -3.63 -9.28
C LYS A 339 -13.13 -3.47 -8.57
N ASN A 340 -13.12 -2.79 -7.40
CA ASN A 340 -11.92 -2.46 -6.64
C ASN A 340 -10.89 -1.55 -7.36
N GLN A 341 -11.30 -0.86 -8.43
CA GLN A 341 -10.47 0.06 -9.20
C GLN A 341 -11.06 1.47 -9.17
N LEU A 342 -10.18 2.48 -9.17
CA LEU A 342 -10.59 3.87 -9.12
C LEU A 342 -11.14 4.33 -10.48
N LEU A 343 -12.36 4.89 -10.51
CA LEU A 343 -12.96 5.50 -11.69
C LEU A 343 -12.56 6.98 -11.82
N THR A 344 -12.84 7.73 -10.75
CA THR A 344 -12.48 9.15 -10.59
C THR A 344 -12.50 9.55 -9.12
N ILE A 345 -11.81 10.63 -8.80
CA ILE A 345 -11.80 11.25 -7.47
C ILE A 345 -11.90 12.77 -7.62
N VAL A 346 -12.74 13.38 -6.79
CA VAL A 346 -12.94 14.82 -6.71
C VAL A 346 -12.54 15.30 -5.32
N GLN A 347 -11.79 16.39 -5.26
CA GLN A 347 -11.14 16.85 -4.02
C GLN A 347 -11.48 18.31 -3.72
N GLU A 348 -11.69 18.63 -2.45
CA GLU A 348 -11.86 20.00 -1.96
C GLU A 348 -10.50 20.74 -2.01
N LYS A 349 -10.49 21.94 -2.60
CA LYS A 349 -9.24 22.65 -2.94
C LYS A 349 -8.45 23.12 -1.72
N MET A 350 -9.10 23.64 -0.69
CA MET A 350 -8.40 24.17 0.49
C MET A 350 -7.75 23.05 1.31
N VAL A 351 -8.44 21.92 1.46
CA VAL A 351 -7.94 20.78 2.25
C VAL A 351 -6.68 20.16 1.62
N ILE A 352 -6.55 20.20 0.29
CA ILE A 352 -5.39 19.62 -0.40
C ILE A 352 -4.17 20.53 -0.48
N ASP A 353 -4.31 21.83 -0.22
CA ASP A 353 -3.16 22.73 -0.21
C ASP A 353 -2.23 22.35 0.98
N ASP A 354 -2.83 21.83 2.06
CA ASP A 354 -2.12 21.44 3.29
C ASP A 354 -1.72 19.96 3.33
N ALA A 355 -2.50 19.04 2.74
CA ALA A 355 -2.22 17.59 2.77
C ALA A 355 -2.56 16.87 1.45
N ARG A 356 -1.95 15.70 1.17
CA ARG A 356 -2.20 14.91 -0.05
C ARG A 356 -2.69 13.53 0.32
N LEU A 357 -3.75 13.06 -0.36
CA LEU A 357 -4.18 11.67 -0.24
C LEU A 357 -3.11 10.78 -0.88
N GLU A 358 -2.60 9.81 -0.12
CA GLU A 358 -1.61 8.86 -0.59
C GLU A 358 -2.28 7.55 -1.05
N PRO A 359 -1.65 6.78 -1.98
CA PRO A 359 -2.16 5.47 -2.41
C PRO A 359 -2.47 4.52 -1.25
N ALA A 360 -1.63 4.55 -0.20
CA ALA A 360 -1.79 3.69 0.97
C ALA A 360 -3.17 3.89 1.63
N ASP A 361 -3.61 5.13 1.83
CA ASP A 361 -4.90 5.43 2.46
C ASP A 361 -6.08 4.95 1.62
N LEU A 362 -5.98 5.07 0.28
CA LEU A 362 -7.00 4.54 -0.61
C LEU A 362 -7.02 3.00 -0.61
N HIS A 363 -5.86 2.33 -0.54
CA HIS A 363 -5.81 0.87 -0.42
C HIS A 363 -6.49 0.38 0.87
N LEU A 364 -6.27 1.07 2.00
CA LEU A 364 -6.92 0.74 3.28
C LEU A 364 -8.44 0.94 3.22
N LEU A 365 -8.89 2.02 2.57
CA LEU A 365 -10.31 2.28 2.35
C LEU A 365 -10.96 1.23 1.45
N LEU A 366 -10.31 0.86 0.35
CA LEU A 366 -10.77 -0.19 -0.57
C LEU A 366 -10.83 -1.55 0.13
N ASN A 367 -9.81 -1.88 0.92
CA ASN A 367 -9.80 -3.11 1.73
C ASN A 367 -10.93 -3.12 2.76
N LEU A 368 -11.17 -2.00 3.45
CA LEU A 368 -12.29 -1.87 4.39
C LEU A 368 -13.62 -2.16 3.69
N ILE A 369 -13.86 -1.52 2.53
CA ILE A 369 -15.09 -1.69 1.75
C ILE A 369 -15.24 -3.14 1.25
N GLY A 370 -14.15 -3.76 0.80
CA GLY A 370 -14.16 -5.13 0.30
C GLY A 370 -14.31 -6.20 1.39
N ALA A 371 -13.87 -5.92 2.62
CA ALA A 371 -13.87 -6.88 3.72
C ALA A 371 -15.23 -7.02 4.44
N SER A 372 -16.19 -6.13 4.19
CA SER A 372 -17.49 -6.15 4.86
C SER A 372 -18.65 -6.18 3.87
N SER A 373 -19.40 -7.29 3.90
CA SER A 373 -20.64 -7.45 3.14
C SER A 373 -21.74 -6.51 3.59
N ALA A 374 -21.65 -5.96 4.81
CA ALA A 374 -22.60 -4.95 5.30
C ALA A 374 -22.64 -3.72 4.37
N PHE A 375 -21.54 -3.40 3.68
CA PHE A 375 -21.49 -2.32 2.70
C PHE A 375 -22.41 -2.52 1.49
N GLN A 376 -22.84 -3.74 1.21
CA GLN A 376 -23.78 -4.05 0.13
C GLN A 376 -25.24 -3.82 0.56
N ALA A 377 -25.51 -3.79 1.87
CA ALA A 377 -26.84 -3.62 2.45
C ALA A 377 -27.14 -2.14 2.76
N GLY A 378 -27.13 -1.28 1.74
CA GLY A 378 -27.62 0.10 1.84
C GLY A 378 -26.53 1.18 2.01
N GLU A 379 -26.84 2.20 2.80
CA GLU A 379 -26.01 3.39 2.99
C GLU A 379 -25.33 3.33 4.35
N ILE A 380 -24.03 3.56 4.41
CA ILE A 380 -23.26 3.49 5.65
C ILE A 380 -22.59 4.81 5.97
N TRP A 381 -22.65 5.17 7.25
CA TRP A 381 -21.94 6.30 7.83
C TRP A 381 -21.02 5.81 8.93
N THR A 382 -19.71 5.89 8.70
CA THR A 382 -18.72 5.33 9.63
C THR A 382 -17.49 6.21 9.75
N PRO A 383 -16.95 6.42 10.97
CA PRO A 383 -15.69 7.13 11.13
C PRO A 383 -14.53 6.29 10.58
N ILE A 384 -13.62 6.93 9.86
CA ILE A 384 -12.39 6.32 9.36
C ILE A 384 -11.24 7.30 9.54
N CYS A 385 -10.07 6.79 9.89
CA CYS A 385 -8.85 7.58 9.83
C CYS A 385 -8.12 7.30 8.51
N LEU A 386 -7.46 8.31 7.96
CA LEU A 386 -6.60 8.20 6.78
C LEU A 386 -5.16 8.41 7.25
N PRO A 387 -4.41 7.35 7.61
CA PRO A 387 -3.16 7.45 8.36
C PRO A 387 -2.07 8.31 7.72
N SER A 388 -1.98 8.28 6.38
CA SER A 388 -0.96 9.04 5.64
C SER A 388 -1.40 10.49 5.41
N PHE A 389 -2.71 10.76 5.43
CA PHE A 389 -3.29 12.09 5.27
C PHE A 389 -3.33 12.86 6.60
N ASN A 390 -3.93 12.26 7.63
CA ASN A 390 -3.94 12.76 9.00
C ASN A 390 -4.18 11.60 9.99
N PRO A 391 -3.14 11.11 10.69
CA PRO A 391 -3.24 9.94 11.55
C PRO A 391 -3.97 10.19 12.88
N ASP A 392 -4.21 11.46 13.25
CA ASP A 392 -4.70 11.84 14.57
C ASP A 392 -6.21 12.14 14.61
N CYS A 393 -6.89 12.15 13.46
CA CYS A 393 -8.32 12.46 13.40
C CYS A 393 -9.13 11.46 12.57
N TYR A 394 -10.43 11.45 12.84
CA TYR A 394 -11.41 10.75 12.03
C TYR A 394 -12.00 11.67 10.95
N PHE A 395 -12.15 11.12 9.77
CA PHE A 395 -13.13 11.50 8.76
C PHE A 395 -14.38 10.66 8.94
N TYR A 396 -15.49 11.10 8.38
CA TYR A 396 -16.73 10.34 8.36
C TYR A 396 -17.04 9.96 6.92
N ALA A 397 -16.99 8.66 6.67
CA ALA A 397 -17.20 8.06 5.37
C ALA A 397 -18.66 7.69 5.18
N TYR A 398 -19.26 8.26 4.14
CA TYR A 398 -20.52 7.81 3.59
C TYR A 398 -20.23 6.85 2.43
N ILE A 399 -20.65 5.60 2.55
CA ILE A 399 -20.38 4.52 1.58
C ILE A 399 -21.71 3.98 1.07
N SER A 400 -21.87 3.91 -0.25
CA SER A 400 -23.09 3.39 -0.88
C SER A 400 -22.81 2.86 -2.29
N TYR A 401 -23.39 1.70 -2.64
CA TYR A 401 -23.39 1.19 -4.01
C TYR A 401 -24.49 1.84 -4.84
N LEU A 402 -24.16 2.19 -6.08
CA LEU A 402 -25.05 2.92 -7.01
C LEU A 402 -25.77 2.01 -8.01
N ASP A 403 -25.45 0.73 -8.04
CA ASP A 403 -26.01 -0.28 -8.93
C ASP A 403 -26.47 -1.57 -8.22
N PRO A 404 -27.41 -1.51 -7.25
CA PRO A 404 -28.01 -2.73 -6.72
C PRO A 404 -28.86 -3.46 -7.78
N PRO A 405 -28.85 -4.82 -7.81
CA PRO A 405 -28.20 -5.74 -6.88
C PRO A 405 -26.74 -6.10 -7.23
N GLU A 406 -26.20 -5.65 -8.36
CA GLU A 406 -24.87 -6.05 -8.83
C GLU A 406 -23.73 -5.51 -7.95
N CYS A 407 -23.95 -4.36 -7.28
CA CYS A 407 -23.02 -3.74 -6.33
C CYS A 407 -21.58 -3.65 -6.88
N THR A 408 -21.45 -3.20 -8.14
CA THR A 408 -20.14 -3.08 -8.79
C THR A 408 -19.58 -1.67 -8.74
N VAL A 409 -20.43 -0.64 -8.58
CA VAL A 409 -20.05 0.77 -8.54
C VAL A 409 -20.30 1.33 -7.14
N CYS A 410 -19.23 1.64 -6.42
CA CYS A 410 -19.26 2.17 -5.06
C CYS A 410 -18.95 3.67 -5.06
N LEU A 411 -19.77 4.44 -4.36
CA LEU A 411 -19.55 5.85 -4.05
C LEU A 411 -19.06 5.97 -2.60
N VAL A 412 -17.97 6.71 -2.42
CA VAL A 412 -17.44 7.07 -1.10
C VAL A 412 -17.35 8.59 -1.00
N LEU A 413 -18.01 9.17 -0.01
CA LEU A 413 -17.97 10.60 0.30
C LEU A 413 -17.35 10.78 1.69
N LEU A 414 -16.27 11.54 1.80
CA LEU A 414 -15.55 11.74 3.07
C LEU A 414 -15.77 13.16 3.59
N SER A 415 -16.29 13.27 4.81
CA SER A 415 -16.55 14.54 5.50
C SER A 415 -15.67 14.69 6.74
N THR A 416 -15.29 15.92 7.11
CA THR A 416 -14.70 16.21 8.44
C THR A 416 -15.73 16.44 9.52
N ASP A 417 -17.01 16.51 9.16
CA ASP A 417 -18.12 16.78 10.07
C ASP A 417 -18.95 15.51 10.31
N LYS A 418 -19.01 15.10 11.59
CA LYS A 418 -19.70 13.92 12.08
C LYS A 418 -21.22 13.97 11.92
N GLU A 419 -21.79 15.18 11.92
CA GLU A 419 -23.23 15.41 11.83
C GLU A 419 -23.69 15.63 10.38
N ALA A 420 -22.78 15.55 9.41
CA ALA A 420 -23.07 15.88 8.01
C ALA A 420 -23.86 14.81 7.24
N PHE A 421 -24.26 13.70 7.89
CA PHE A 421 -24.93 12.55 7.25
C PHE A 421 -25.99 12.95 6.23
N TYR A 422 -26.98 13.75 6.64
CA TYR A 422 -28.09 14.12 5.76
C TYR A 422 -27.66 14.98 4.56
N SER A 423 -26.68 15.86 4.77
CA SER A 423 -26.18 16.73 3.69
C SER A 423 -25.36 15.94 2.66
N VAL A 424 -24.63 14.92 3.12
CA VAL A 424 -23.86 14.01 2.28
C VAL A 424 -24.78 13.02 1.55
N ALA A 425 -25.82 12.50 2.20
CA ALA A 425 -26.84 11.66 1.58
C ALA A 425 -27.57 12.39 0.43
N GLU A 426 -27.86 13.69 0.61
CA GLU A 426 -28.40 14.54 -0.44
C GLU A 426 -27.43 14.74 -1.61
N CYS A 427 -26.11 14.75 -1.36
CA CYS A 427 -25.11 14.71 -2.43
C CYS A 427 -25.18 13.39 -3.20
N LYS A 428 -25.25 12.25 -2.51
CA LYS A 428 -25.43 10.93 -3.14
C LYS A 428 -26.67 10.88 -4.03
N ARG A 429 -27.83 11.37 -3.55
CA ARG A 429 -29.06 11.41 -4.35
C ARG A 429 -28.90 12.20 -5.64
N ARG A 430 -28.28 13.39 -5.58
CA ARG A 430 -27.98 14.20 -6.78
C ARG A 430 -27.03 13.50 -7.75
N ILE A 431 -26.04 12.78 -7.23
CA ILE A 431 -25.10 11.98 -8.04
C ILE A 431 -25.83 10.85 -8.75
N GLU A 432 -26.65 10.10 -8.02
CA GLU A 432 -27.43 8.97 -8.54
C GLU A 432 -28.38 9.41 -9.66
N GLU A 433 -29.16 10.48 -9.44
CA GLU A 433 -30.06 11.07 -10.45
C GLU A 433 -29.31 11.52 -11.71
N ALA A 434 -28.15 12.17 -11.54
CA ALA A 434 -27.33 12.64 -12.65
C ALA A 434 -26.69 11.49 -13.42
N MET A 435 -26.22 10.44 -12.73
CA MET A 435 -25.66 9.23 -13.35
C MET A 435 -26.73 8.45 -14.12
N GLN A 436 -27.95 8.37 -13.59
CA GLN A 436 -29.08 7.75 -14.28
C GLN A 436 -29.46 8.52 -15.55
N THR A 437 -29.55 9.86 -15.45
CA THR A 437 -29.86 10.74 -16.59
C THR A 437 -28.84 10.61 -17.72
N GLN A 438 -27.56 10.46 -17.37
CA GLN A 438 -26.47 10.32 -18.35
C GLN A 438 -26.21 8.87 -18.77
N ASN A 439 -26.99 7.91 -18.24
CA ASN A 439 -26.80 6.48 -18.44
C ASN A 439 -25.35 6.02 -18.16
N ALA A 440 -24.75 6.61 -17.12
CA ALA A 440 -23.34 6.44 -16.79
C ALA A 440 -23.04 5.02 -16.28
N LEU A 441 -23.93 4.44 -15.48
CA LEU A 441 -23.77 3.09 -14.93
C LEU A 441 -23.66 2.02 -16.04
N SER A 442 -24.49 2.10 -17.07
CA SER A 442 -24.39 1.14 -18.20
C SER A 442 -23.12 1.33 -19.03
N SER A 443 -22.57 2.55 -19.06
CA SER A 443 -21.31 2.85 -19.72
C SER A 443 -20.13 2.32 -18.91
N ILE A 444 -20.19 2.42 -17.58
CA ILE A 444 -19.22 1.83 -16.65
C ILE A 444 -19.27 0.29 -16.72
N ALA A 445 -20.46 -0.31 -16.80
CA ALA A 445 -20.61 -1.76 -16.92
C ALA A 445 -19.94 -2.33 -18.18
N LYS A 446 -19.82 -1.53 -19.26
CA LYS A 446 -19.11 -1.88 -20.50
C LYS A 446 -17.60 -1.59 -20.45
N ALA A 447 -17.10 -1.01 -19.36
CA ALA A 447 -15.68 -0.82 -19.16
C ALA A 447 -15.05 -2.12 -18.67
N HIS A 448 -13.95 -2.50 -19.32
CA HIS A 448 -13.21 -3.72 -19.02
C HIS A 448 -11.73 -3.37 -19.00
N SER A 449 -10.95 -4.18 -18.30
CA SER A 449 -9.50 -4.14 -18.41
C SER A 449 -9.07 -4.56 -19.83
N TYR A 450 -7.80 -4.34 -20.14
CA TYR A 450 -7.25 -4.65 -21.45
C TYR A 450 -6.33 -5.87 -21.37
N SER A 451 -6.28 -6.64 -22.45
CA SER A 451 -5.38 -7.77 -22.60
C SER A 451 -4.02 -7.35 -23.13
N VAL A 452 -3.02 -8.22 -22.99
CA VAL A 452 -1.69 -8.01 -23.60
C VAL A 452 -1.80 -8.07 -25.13
N SER A 453 -2.70 -8.89 -25.66
CA SER A 453 -2.97 -8.98 -27.10
C SER A 453 -3.43 -7.64 -27.70
N GLN A 454 -4.19 -6.81 -26.97
CA GLN A 454 -4.61 -5.48 -27.42
C GLN A 454 -3.47 -4.47 -27.54
N VAL A 455 -2.35 -4.70 -26.84
CA VAL A 455 -1.15 -3.85 -26.93
C VAL A 455 -0.43 -4.04 -28.28
N GLY A 456 -0.55 -5.23 -28.88
CA GLY A 456 0.05 -5.54 -30.18
C GLY A 456 1.58 -5.69 -30.16
N VAL A 457 2.16 -6.04 -29.00
CA VAL A 457 3.60 -6.29 -28.84
C VAL A 457 3.86 -7.80 -28.84
N SER A 458 4.62 -8.28 -29.82
CA SER A 458 5.00 -9.69 -29.93
C SER A 458 5.82 -10.15 -28.72
N ASP A 459 5.63 -11.40 -28.32
CA ASP A 459 6.33 -12.07 -27.22
C ASP A 459 6.11 -11.50 -25.81
N LEU A 460 5.42 -10.37 -25.68
CA LEU A 460 5.00 -9.83 -24.38
C LEU A 460 3.91 -10.73 -23.80
N ARG A 461 4.06 -11.12 -22.55
CA ARG A 461 3.09 -11.94 -21.81
C ARG A 461 2.39 -11.20 -20.69
N HIS A 462 3.06 -10.23 -20.06
CA HIS A 462 2.50 -9.37 -19.02
C HIS A 462 3.41 -8.15 -18.78
N PHE A 463 2.88 -7.09 -18.20
CA PHE A 463 3.69 -5.96 -17.73
C PHE A 463 2.98 -5.19 -16.60
N MET A 464 3.75 -4.41 -15.83
CA MET A 464 3.23 -3.41 -14.90
C MET A 464 3.95 -2.10 -15.16
N TYR A 465 3.20 -1.02 -15.38
CA TYR A 465 3.75 0.29 -15.68
C TYR A 465 3.23 1.35 -14.71
N LYS A 466 4.16 2.08 -14.10
CA LYS A 466 3.93 3.15 -13.14
C LYS A 466 4.57 4.44 -13.66
N PRO A 467 3.79 5.44 -14.11
CA PRO A 467 4.33 6.73 -14.52
C PRO A 467 4.82 7.55 -13.33
N PHE A 468 5.91 8.29 -13.53
CA PHE A 468 6.42 9.34 -12.65
C PHE A 468 6.35 10.72 -13.31
N ASP A 469 6.16 10.80 -14.63
CA ASP A 469 6.04 12.05 -15.38
C ASP A 469 4.66 12.73 -15.23
N VAL A 470 4.00 12.49 -14.09
CA VAL A 470 2.74 13.12 -13.74
C VAL A 470 3.05 14.49 -13.13
N PRO A 471 2.50 15.60 -13.67
CA PRO A 471 2.77 16.92 -13.12
C PRO A 471 2.36 17.05 -11.65
N ASP A 472 3.34 17.26 -10.76
CA ASP A 472 3.15 17.40 -9.30
C ASP A 472 2.19 18.54 -8.91
N ASN A 473 2.05 19.56 -9.76
CA ASN A 473 1.15 20.68 -9.57
C ASN A 473 -0.33 20.28 -9.42
N HIS A 474 -0.69 19.05 -9.81
CA HIS A 474 -2.04 18.52 -9.63
C HIS A 474 -2.21 17.63 -8.40
N ARG A 475 -1.15 17.39 -7.60
CA ARG A 475 -1.15 16.50 -6.41
C ARG A 475 -1.88 15.18 -6.67
N GLN A 476 -1.54 14.54 -7.80
CA GLN A 476 -2.19 13.31 -8.24
C GLN A 476 -1.81 12.12 -7.38
N LEU A 477 -2.76 11.22 -7.17
CA LEU A 477 -2.46 9.88 -6.67
C LEU A 477 -1.53 9.18 -7.64
N THR A 478 -0.46 8.60 -7.11
CA THR A 478 0.39 7.69 -7.87
C THR A 478 -0.45 6.54 -8.38
N GLN A 479 -0.39 6.29 -9.68
CA GLN A 479 -1.19 5.28 -10.37
C GLN A 479 -0.28 4.27 -11.06
N PHE A 480 -0.83 3.11 -11.39
CA PHE A 480 -0.19 2.17 -12.27
C PHE A 480 -1.23 1.51 -13.18
N THR A 481 -0.75 0.82 -14.20
CA THR A 481 -1.59 0.02 -15.08
C THR A 481 -0.95 -1.33 -15.33
N SER A 482 -1.81 -2.34 -15.45
CA SER A 482 -1.46 -3.72 -15.72
C SER A 482 -2.56 -4.34 -16.58
N PRO A 483 -2.23 -5.17 -17.57
CA PRO A 483 -3.22 -5.94 -18.31
C PRO A 483 -3.81 -7.05 -17.43
N GLU A 484 -4.88 -7.68 -17.92
CA GLU A 484 -5.43 -8.89 -17.29
C GLU A 484 -4.41 -10.04 -17.31
N MET A 485 -4.52 -10.93 -16.31
CA MET A 485 -3.71 -12.14 -16.24
C MET A 485 -4.23 -13.18 -17.25
N GLU A 486 -3.55 -13.31 -18.38
CA GLU A 486 -3.86 -14.27 -19.45
C GLU A 486 -2.96 -15.52 -19.36
N ALA A 487 -3.29 -16.57 -20.13
CA ALA A 487 -2.46 -17.78 -20.21
C ALA A 487 -0.99 -17.41 -20.57
N PRO A 488 0.01 -17.96 -19.85
CA PRO A 488 -0.04 -19.11 -18.94
C PRO A 488 -0.37 -18.81 -17.46
N TYR A 489 -0.75 -17.57 -17.11
CA TYR A 489 -0.97 -17.11 -15.73
C TYR A 489 -2.45 -17.12 -15.31
N ASN A 490 -3.20 -18.13 -15.76
CA ASN A 490 -4.64 -18.23 -15.52
C ASN A 490 -5.00 -18.95 -14.20
N SER A 491 -4.04 -19.58 -13.54
CA SER A 491 -4.22 -20.20 -12.21
C SER A 491 -3.64 -19.31 -11.11
N GLU A 492 -4.19 -19.41 -9.90
CA GLU A 492 -3.70 -18.63 -8.74
C GLU A 492 -2.22 -18.91 -8.46
N GLU A 493 -1.77 -20.17 -8.61
CA GLU A 493 -0.37 -20.55 -8.41
C GLU A 493 0.56 -19.86 -9.41
N GLU A 494 0.17 -19.79 -10.69
CA GLU A 494 0.99 -19.13 -11.72
C GLU A 494 0.95 -17.60 -11.60
N GLN A 495 -0.17 -17.02 -11.15
CA GLN A 495 -0.25 -15.59 -10.83
C GLN A 495 0.67 -15.23 -9.67
N MET A 496 0.62 -16.03 -8.59
CA MET A 496 1.48 -15.86 -7.42
C MET A 496 2.96 -16.00 -7.79
N ARG A 497 3.30 -17.00 -8.64
CA ARG A 497 4.67 -17.19 -9.14
C ARG A 497 5.15 -15.99 -9.96
N LEU A 498 4.32 -15.46 -10.86
CA LEU A 498 4.66 -14.27 -11.65
C LEU A 498 4.84 -13.04 -10.76
N LEU A 499 3.99 -12.86 -9.76
CA LEU A 499 4.12 -11.75 -8.82
C LEU A 499 5.39 -11.87 -7.96
N ASP A 500 5.77 -13.08 -7.56
CA ASP A 500 7.04 -13.33 -6.86
C ASP A 500 8.27 -13.00 -7.71
N LEU A 501 8.20 -13.26 -9.03
CA LEU A 501 9.22 -12.82 -9.97
C LEU A 501 9.29 -11.29 -10.05
N TYR A 502 8.15 -10.60 -10.07
CA TYR A 502 8.13 -9.13 -10.02
C TYR A 502 8.63 -8.58 -8.67
N ARG A 503 8.33 -9.25 -7.56
CA ARG A 503 8.84 -8.88 -6.22
C ARG A 503 10.36 -8.98 -6.16
N ASP A 504 10.97 -10.04 -6.69
CA ASP A 504 12.43 -10.17 -6.78
C ASP A 504 13.04 -9.03 -7.61
N MET A 505 12.48 -8.79 -8.80
CA MET A 505 12.94 -7.72 -9.69
C MET A 505 12.82 -6.33 -9.04
N HIS A 506 11.69 -6.07 -8.37
CA HIS A 506 11.44 -4.83 -7.62
C HIS A 506 12.43 -4.67 -6.46
N GLY A 507 12.62 -5.73 -5.65
CA GLY A 507 13.55 -5.70 -4.52
C GLY A 507 15.00 -5.44 -4.95
N ARG A 508 15.39 -5.97 -6.11
CA ARG A 508 16.74 -5.79 -6.67
C ARG A 508 16.94 -4.42 -7.30
N ILE A 509 15.95 -3.88 -8.02
CA ILE A 509 16.09 -2.59 -8.71
C ILE A 509 16.07 -1.40 -7.73
N HIS A 510 15.28 -1.51 -6.66
CA HIS A 510 15.18 -0.50 -5.60
C HIS A 510 16.16 -0.70 -4.44
N SER A 511 17.09 -1.65 -4.58
CA SER A 511 18.11 -1.88 -3.55
C SER A 511 19.05 -0.67 -3.46
N THR A 512 19.11 -0.04 -2.30
CA THR A 512 19.98 1.13 -2.05
C THR A 512 21.47 0.76 -2.09
N SER A 513 21.82 -0.50 -1.81
CA SER A 513 23.20 -0.99 -1.87
C SER A 513 23.71 -1.13 -3.31
N ARG A 514 22.80 -1.29 -4.28
CA ARG A 514 23.13 -1.41 -5.70
C ARG A 514 22.05 -0.76 -6.56
N PRO A 515 22.11 0.56 -6.78
CA PRO A 515 21.08 1.28 -7.53
C PRO A 515 21.14 0.88 -9.01
N LEU A 516 20.28 -0.06 -9.40
CA LEU A 516 20.13 -0.49 -10.79
C LEU A 516 19.01 0.33 -11.44
N LYS A 517 19.20 0.73 -12.70
CA LYS A 517 18.15 1.38 -13.49
C LYS A 517 17.50 0.42 -14.50
N LEU A 518 18.18 -0.66 -14.83
CA LEU A 518 17.72 -1.64 -15.81
C LEU A 518 18.20 -3.03 -15.38
N ILE A 519 17.29 -3.99 -15.34
CA ILE A 519 17.60 -5.40 -15.09
C ILE A 519 17.00 -6.20 -16.24
N TYR A 520 17.81 -7.06 -16.84
CA TYR A 520 17.38 -8.10 -17.76
C TYR A 520 17.68 -9.45 -17.10
N HIS A 521 16.66 -10.28 -16.90
CA HIS A 521 16.79 -11.53 -16.18
C HIS A 521 16.10 -12.65 -16.95
N VAL A 522 16.84 -13.70 -17.27
CA VAL A 522 16.30 -14.92 -17.89
C VAL A 522 15.97 -15.88 -16.77
N ALA A 523 14.67 -16.09 -16.53
CA ALA A 523 14.15 -17.09 -15.61
C ALA A 523 13.92 -18.41 -16.35
N GLU A 524 13.44 -19.43 -15.64
CA GLU A 524 13.21 -20.76 -16.22
C GLU A 524 12.14 -20.77 -17.32
N ARG A 525 11.04 -20.02 -17.14
CA ARG A 525 9.88 -20.00 -18.05
C ARG A 525 9.60 -18.64 -18.69
N GLU A 526 10.35 -17.62 -18.31
CA GLU A 526 10.15 -16.23 -18.71
C GLU A 526 11.47 -15.52 -18.94
N THR A 527 11.42 -14.50 -19.79
CA THR A 527 12.43 -13.43 -19.75
C THR A 527 11.80 -12.20 -19.12
N LEU A 528 12.40 -11.69 -18.05
CA LEU A 528 11.95 -10.51 -17.33
C LEU A 528 12.83 -9.32 -17.66
N LEU A 529 12.20 -8.14 -17.71
CA LEU A 529 12.93 -6.89 -17.77
C LEU A 529 12.27 -5.85 -16.87
N ALA A 530 13.06 -5.26 -15.98
CA ALA A 530 12.65 -4.14 -15.14
C ALA A 530 13.44 -2.88 -15.53
N TRP A 531 12.77 -1.75 -15.65
CA TRP A 531 13.36 -0.48 -16.04
C TRP A 531 12.77 0.66 -15.22
N VAL A 532 13.63 1.33 -14.46
CA VAL A 532 13.30 2.53 -13.68
C VAL A 532 14.05 3.72 -14.27
N THR A 533 13.31 4.79 -14.55
CA THR A 533 13.80 6.08 -15.04
C THR A 533 13.23 7.21 -14.18
N SER A 534 13.60 8.46 -14.47
CA SER A 534 12.95 9.62 -13.83
C SER A 534 11.49 9.83 -14.26
N LYS A 535 11.04 9.16 -15.33
CA LYS A 535 9.70 9.34 -15.90
C LYS A 535 8.75 8.19 -15.66
N PHE A 536 9.26 7.00 -15.39
CA PHE A 536 8.44 5.82 -15.17
C PHE A 536 9.24 4.69 -14.52
N GLU A 537 8.48 3.75 -13.98
CA GLU A 537 8.91 2.44 -13.53
C GLU A 537 8.12 1.36 -14.29
N LEU A 538 8.81 0.37 -14.83
CA LEU A 538 8.23 -0.66 -15.70
C LEU A 538 8.79 -2.04 -15.35
N TYR A 539 7.91 -3.01 -15.24
CA TYR A 539 8.24 -4.43 -15.15
C TYR A 539 7.56 -5.18 -16.29
N THR A 540 8.29 -6.05 -16.97
CA THR A 540 7.78 -6.78 -18.14
C THR A 540 8.16 -8.24 -18.07
N CYS A 541 7.27 -9.07 -18.59
CA CYS A 541 7.43 -10.49 -18.71
C CYS A 541 7.22 -10.90 -20.16
N PHE A 542 8.20 -11.60 -20.72
CA PHE A 542 8.22 -12.08 -22.10
C PHE A 542 8.24 -13.60 -22.17
N SER A 543 8.01 -14.13 -23.38
CA SER A 543 8.28 -15.53 -23.70
C SER A 543 9.75 -15.91 -23.40
N PRO A 544 10.03 -17.20 -23.13
CA PRO A 544 11.40 -17.69 -23.04
C PRO A 544 12.20 -17.30 -24.27
N LEU A 545 13.51 -17.11 -24.11
CA LEU A 545 14.48 -16.88 -25.20
C LEU A 545 14.41 -15.51 -25.87
N VAL A 546 13.56 -14.58 -25.41
CA VAL A 546 13.57 -13.20 -25.91
C VAL A 546 14.89 -12.54 -25.55
N THR A 547 15.66 -12.15 -26.57
CA THR A 547 16.94 -11.46 -26.37
C THR A 547 16.74 -10.08 -25.74
N LYS A 548 17.78 -9.56 -25.07
CA LYS A 548 17.76 -8.19 -24.53
C LYS A 548 17.40 -7.15 -25.59
N THR A 549 17.95 -7.26 -26.80
CA THR A 549 17.65 -6.34 -27.91
C THR A 549 16.18 -6.40 -28.32
N SER A 550 15.63 -7.61 -28.45
CA SER A 550 14.21 -7.81 -28.77
C SER A 550 13.30 -7.25 -27.67
N ALA A 551 13.64 -7.46 -26.39
CA ALA A 551 12.89 -6.94 -25.25
C ALA A 551 12.87 -5.40 -25.24
N ILE A 552 14.00 -4.75 -25.47
CA ILE A 552 14.07 -3.27 -25.53
C ILE A 552 13.22 -2.72 -26.68
N ASN A 553 13.26 -3.36 -27.85
CA ASN A 553 12.42 -2.99 -28.99
C ASN A 553 10.92 -3.17 -28.69
N ALA A 554 10.56 -4.25 -27.99
CA ALA A 554 9.19 -4.53 -27.55
C ALA A 554 8.71 -3.48 -26.54
N ILE A 555 9.53 -3.13 -25.54
CA ILE A 555 9.24 -2.07 -24.56
C ILE A 555 9.04 -0.72 -25.25
N THR A 556 9.87 -0.40 -26.25
CA THR A 556 9.71 0.86 -26.98
C THR A 556 8.35 0.94 -27.69
N LYS A 557 7.85 -0.18 -28.22
CA LYS A 557 6.49 -0.25 -28.78
C LYS A 557 5.42 -0.13 -27.69
N LEU A 558 5.59 -0.82 -26.56
CA LEU A 558 4.71 -0.75 -25.40
C LEU A 558 4.57 0.69 -24.89
N LEU A 559 5.67 1.41 -24.68
CA LEU A 559 5.64 2.79 -24.19
C LEU A 559 4.90 3.73 -25.16
N ARG A 560 5.01 3.52 -26.48
CA ARG A 560 4.22 4.28 -27.46
C ARG A 560 2.72 3.97 -27.36
N TRP A 561 2.36 2.71 -27.14
CA TRP A 561 0.97 2.33 -26.93
C TRP A 561 0.41 2.94 -25.65
N ILE A 562 1.14 2.83 -24.53
CA ILE A 562 0.75 3.44 -23.25
C ILE A 562 0.56 4.94 -23.42
N LYS A 563 1.47 5.62 -24.13
CA LYS A 563 1.34 7.06 -24.36
C LYS A 563 0.11 7.43 -25.19
N LYS A 564 -0.28 6.59 -26.14
CA LYS A 564 -1.51 6.78 -26.94
C LYS A 564 -2.77 6.57 -26.09
N GLU A 565 -2.73 5.64 -25.15
CA GLU A 565 -3.85 5.25 -24.29
C GLU A 565 -3.83 5.98 -22.92
N GLU A 566 -2.95 6.95 -22.73
CA GLU A 566 -2.67 7.58 -21.43
C GLU A 566 -3.94 8.14 -20.77
N ASP A 567 -4.74 8.89 -21.52
CA ASP A 567 -6.01 9.46 -21.04
C ASP A 567 -7.06 8.39 -20.74
N ARG A 568 -6.93 7.19 -21.32
CA ARG A 568 -7.81 6.06 -21.00
C ARG A 568 -7.37 5.35 -19.73
N LEU A 569 -6.07 5.15 -19.56
CA LEU A 569 -5.47 4.35 -18.49
C LEU A 569 -5.35 5.10 -17.16
N PHE A 570 -5.15 6.41 -17.20
CA PHE A 570 -4.83 7.20 -16.01
C PHE A 570 -5.77 8.40 -15.81
N ILE A 571 -5.97 8.78 -14.55
CA ILE A 571 -6.59 10.05 -14.15
C ILE A 571 -5.49 11.12 -14.19
N ARG A 572 -5.39 11.83 -15.32
CA ARG A 572 -4.35 12.83 -15.59
C ARG A 572 -4.61 14.22 -15.02
N TYR A 573 -5.85 14.53 -14.67
CA TYR A 573 -6.25 15.83 -14.13
C TYR A 573 -7.37 15.61 -13.12
N PRO A 574 -7.07 15.31 -11.85
CA PRO A 574 -8.09 15.09 -10.85
C PRO A 574 -8.87 16.40 -10.66
N PRO A 575 -10.20 16.38 -10.85
CA PRO A 575 -11.05 17.54 -10.66
C PRO A 575 -10.97 18.04 -9.21
N LYS A 576 -10.98 19.36 -9.06
CA LYS A 576 -11.04 20.06 -7.77
C LYS A 576 -12.33 20.86 -7.66
N TYR A 577 -12.84 21.08 -6.46
CA TYR A 577 -13.93 22.03 -6.20
C TYR A 577 -13.60 22.96 -5.05
N SER A 578 -14.36 24.03 -4.91
CA SER A 578 -14.29 24.97 -3.79
C SER A 578 -15.67 25.07 -3.17
N THR A 579 -15.75 24.90 -1.86
CA THR A 579 -16.99 25.14 -1.10
C THR A 579 -17.20 26.62 -0.82
N THR A 580 -16.13 27.43 -0.87
CA THR A 580 -16.25 28.90 -0.84
C THR A 580 -16.69 29.39 -2.22
N PRO A 581 -17.71 30.28 -2.29
CA PRO A 581 -18.10 30.88 -3.56
C PRO A 581 -16.89 31.62 -4.13
N ASN A 582 -16.50 31.28 -5.36
CA ASN A 582 -15.52 32.06 -6.11
C ASN A 582 -15.90 33.53 -5.99
N PRO A 583 -15.01 34.44 -5.55
CA PRO A 583 -15.23 35.86 -5.74
C PRO A 583 -15.23 36.07 -7.26
N SER A 584 -16.41 36.04 -7.85
CA SER A 584 -16.57 36.27 -9.28
C SER A 584 -16.04 37.66 -9.57
N LYS A 585 -15.18 37.72 -10.59
CA LYS A 585 -14.82 38.90 -11.36
C LYS A 585 -15.93 39.94 -11.26
N SER A 586 -15.72 40.98 -10.46
CA SER A 586 -16.58 42.14 -10.46
C SER A 586 -16.60 42.65 -11.89
N SER A 587 -17.79 42.65 -12.47
CA SER A 587 -18.13 43.43 -13.63
C SER A 587 -17.62 44.85 -13.39
N LYS A 588 -16.58 45.25 -14.10
CA LYS A 588 -16.38 46.66 -14.41
C LYS A 588 -17.57 47.07 -15.26
N GLY A 589 -18.64 47.49 -14.58
CA GLY A 589 -19.70 48.25 -15.20
C GLY A 589 -19.12 49.59 -15.63
N ASP A 590 -19.17 49.84 -16.93
CA ASP A 590 -18.88 51.11 -17.56
C ASP A 590 -19.67 52.23 -16.87
N ALA A 591 -18.95 53.24 -16.40
CA ALA A 591 -19.51 54.56 -16.14
C ALA A 591 -18.97 55.49 -17.24
N HIS A 592 -19.81 55.76 -18.22
CA HIS A 592 -19.73 56.92 -19.09
C HIS A 592 -21.08 57.66 -19.06
#